data_AF-A0A257QMC2-F1
#
_entry.id   AF-A0A257QMC2-F1
#
_cell.length_a   1.000
_cell.length_b   1.000
_cell.length_c   1.000
_cell.angle_alpha   90.00
_cell.angle_beta   90.00
_cell.angle_gamma   90.00
#
_symmetry.space_group_name_H-M   'P 1'
#
loop_
_entity.id
_entity.type
_entity.pdbx_description
1 polymer ?
#
loop_
_entity_poly.entity_id
_entity_poly.type
_entity_poly.pdbx_seq_one_letter_code
_entity_poly.pdbx_strand_id
1 'polypeptide(L)'
;YLDKQARDLDDALELIAHHTSRKEAVSIGLLGNAADVLPELVRRAHQGGLRPDLVTDQTSAHDLVNGYLPIGWTVEQWKLAQKDSNQHERLQAEAARSCAVHVQAMLDFQSMGLPVVDYGNNIRQVAYDEGVKNAFDFPGFVPAYIRPLFCQGKGPFRWVALSGDPEDIYKTDRKIKELFPENKPVHRWLDMARERIPFQGLPARICWLGLGERDVAGLAFNEMVKSGELKGPIVIGRDHLDTGSVASPNRETEAMRDGTDAVSDWPLLNAMLNTAGGASWVSFHHGGGVGMGYSQHAGMVIVADGSDAAHERLARVLVNDCASGVMRHADAGYELAIKTAKDYGLKLPMIK
;
A
#
# COMPACT_ATOMS: atom_id res chain seq x y z
N TYR A 1 1.81 -16.62 -4.61
CA TYR A 1 2.59 -15.39 -4.37
C TYR A 1 4.08 -15.58 -4.58
N LEU A 2 4.62 -16.79 -4.43
CA LEU A 2 6.01 -17.11 -4.74
C LEU A 2 6.06 -18.33 -5.67
N ASP A 3 6.91 -18.31 -6.70
CA ASP A 3 7.02 -19.39 -7.69
C ASP A 3 8.13 -20.40 -7.33
N LYS A 4 9.28 -19.90 -6.86
CA LYS A 4 10.47 -20.71 -6.58
C LYS A 4 11.13 -20.26 -5.28
N GLN A 5 11.86 -21.19 -4.67
CA GLN A 5 12.77 -20.89 -3.56
C GLN A 5 14.17 -21.39 -3.95
N ALA A 6 15.15 -20.49 -3.89
CA ALA A 6 16.55 -20.83 -4.12
C ALA A 6 17.13 -21.56 -2.91
N ARG A 7 18.12 -22.41 -3.17
CA ARG A 7 18.86 -23.15 -2.13
C ARG A 7 19.80 -22.24 -1.34
N ASP A 8 20.44 -21.32 -2.03
CA ASP A 8 21.37 -20.33 -1.51
C ASP A 8 21.47 -19.13 -2.47
N LEU A 9 22.33 -18.16 -2.14
CA LEU A 9 22.49 -16.93 -2.92
C LEU A 9 23.03 -17.19 -4.34
N ASP A 10 23.91 -18.18 -4.51
CA ASP A 10 24.50 -18.48 -5.82
C ASP A 10 23.43 -19.08 -6.74
N ASP A 11 22.65 -20.04 -6.23
CA ASP A 11 21.50 -20.62 -6.92
C ASP A 11 20.44 -19.56 -7.26
N ALA A 12 20.20 -18.59 -6.37
CA ALA A 12 19.28 -17.48 -6.63
C ALA A 12 19.73 -16.64 -7.83
N LEU A 13 21.01 -16.27 -7.89
CA LEU A 13 21.57 -15.48 -8.99
C LEU A 13 21.58 -16.25 -10.31
N GLU A 14 21.86 -17.56 -10.29
CA GLU A 14 21.77 -18.43 -11.45
C GLU A 14 20.33 -18.51 -11.99
N LEU A 15 19.34 -18.68 -11.11
CA LEU A 15 17.93 -18.69 -11.48
C LEU A 15 17.49 -17.34 -12.06
N ILE A 16 17.91 -16.22 -11.46
CA ILE A 16 17.64 -14.87 -11.99
C ILE A 16 18.23 -14.74 -13.41
N ALA A 17 19.50 -15.08 -13.60
CA ALA A 17 20.15 -15.01 -14.92
C ALA A 17 19.44 -15.91 -15.96
N HIS A 18 19.06 -17.12 -15.55
CA HIS A 18 18.33 -18.07 -16.40
C HIS A 18 17.01 -17.48 -16.90
N HIS A 19 16.14 -17.02 -16.00
CA HIS A 19 14.80 -16.56 -16.36
C HIS A 19 14.81 -15.19 -17.06
N THR A 20 15.69 -14.27 -16.65
CA THR A 20 15.85 -12.97 -17.33
C THR A 20 16.32 -13.13 -18.78
N SER A 21 17.29 -14.02 -19.04
CA SER A 21 17.75 -14.31 -20.42
C SER A 21 16.65 -14.84 -21.33
N ARG A 22 15.62 -15.48 -20.75
CA ARG A 22 14.47 -16.06 -21.44
C ARG A 22 13.23 -15.15 -21.46
N LYS A 23 13.32 -13.96 -20.85
CA LYS A 23 12.19 -13.02 -20.67
C LYS A 23 11.00 -13.65 -19.95
N GLU A 24 11.29 -14.53 -19.00
CA GLU A 24 10.29 -15.18 -18.15
C GLU A 24 10.14 -14.39 -16.84
N ALA A 25 8.90 -14.06 -16.46
CA ALA A 25 8.61 -13.40 -15.19
C ALA A 25 8.35 -14.44 -14.11
N VAL A 26 9.28 -14.58 -13.16
CA VAL A 26 9.17 -15.48 -12.00
C VAL A 26 9.59 -14.76 -10.73
N SER A 27 9.06 -15.22 -9.59
CA SER A 27 9.45 -14.80 -8.25
C SER A 27 10.32 -15.86 -7.57
N ILE A 28 11.46 -15.44 -7.02
CA ILE A 28 12.44 -16.32 -6.37
C ILE A 28 12.62 -15.87 -4.92
N GLY A 29 12.30 -16.74 -3.97
CA GLY A 29 12.53 -16.53 -2.56
C GLY A 29 13.91 -17.03 -2.16
N LEU A 30 14.63 -16.24 -1.37
CA LEU A 30 15.91 -16.62 -0.77
C LEU A 30 15.76 -16.59 0.74
N LEU A 31 16.08 -17.69 1.41
CA LEU A 31 16.12 -17.74 2.87
C LEU A 31 17.42 -17.09 3.35
N GLY A 32 17.30 -15.96 4.04
CA GLY A 32 18.45 -15.24 4.60
C GLY A 32 18.03 -13.97 5.35
N ASN A 33 19.00 -13.27 5.92
CA ASN A 33 18.79 -11.94 6.50
C ASN A 33 19.11 -10.87 5.44
N ALA A 34 18.18 -9.96 5.19
CA ALA A 34 18.38 -8.90 4.19
C ALA A 34 19.61 -8.03 4.50
N ALA A 35 19.90 -7.79 5.78
CA ALA A 35 21.06 -7.02 6.22
C ALA A 35 22.39 -7.77 6.07
N ASP A 36 22.38 -9.07 5.74
CA ASP A 36 23.55 -9.83 5.31
C ASP A 36 23.61 -9.97 3.78
N VAL A 37 22.46 -10.27 3.17
CA VAL A 37 22.35 -10.57 1.74
C VAL A 37 22.57 -9.33 0.87
N LEU A 38 21.99 -8.18 1.21
CA LEU A 38 22.12 -6.98 0.37
C LEU A 38 23.55 -6.45 0.32
N PRO A 39 24.29 -6.30 1.44
CA PRO A 39 25.71 -5.94 1.38
C PRO A 39 26.55 -6.90 0.54
N GLU A 40 26.26 -8.21 0.59
CA GLU A 40 26.95 -9.20 -0.24
C GLU A 40 26.61 -9.03 -1.73
N LEU A 41 25.35 -8.73 -2.08
CA LEU A 41 24.96 -8.42 -3.45
C LEU A 41 25.64 -7.14 -3.95
N VAL A 42 25.73 -6.09 -3.13
CA VAL A 42 26.48 -4.85 -3.44
C VAL A 42 27.94 -5.18 -3.74
N ARG A 43 28.59 -5.97 -2.86
CA ARG A 43 29.99 -6.41 -3.03
C ARG A 43 30.18 -7.13 -4.36
N ARG A 44 29.29 -8.07 -4.71
CA ARG A 44 29.33 -8.80 -5.98
C ARG A 44 29.06 -7.90 -7.19
N ALA A 45 28.12 -6.96 -7.09
CA ALA A 45 27.83 -5.99 -8.15
C ALA A 45 29.02 -5.07 -8.48
N HIS A 46 29.79 -4.67 -7.47
CA HIS A 46 31.06 -3.95 -7.66
C HIS A 46 32.12 -4.80 -8.37
N GLN A 47 32.08 -6.12 -8.22
CA GLN A 47 33.00 -7.06 -8.88
C GLN A 47 32.53 -7.49 -10.28
N GLY A 48 31.49 -6.86 -10.82
CA GLY A 48 30.94 -7.20 -12.13
C GLY A 48 29.87 -8.30 -12.11
N GLY A 49 29.37 -8.67 -10.92
CA GLY A 49 28.22 -9.54 -10.76
C GLY A 49 26.91 -8.89 -11.19
N LEU A 50 25.83 -9.68 -11.15
CA LEU A 50 24.48 -9.25 -11.52
C LEU A 50 24.04 -8.05 -10.68
N ARG A 51 23.41 -7.07 -11.33
CA ARG A 51 22.82 -5.88 -10.69
C ARG A 51 21.29 -5.97 -10.80
N PRO A 52 20.55 -5.66 -9.72
CA PRO A 52 19.10 -5.56 -9.81
C PRO A 52 18.69 -4.34 -10.65
N ASP A 53 17.52 -4.40 -11.26
CA ASP A 53 16.94 -3.26 -12.00
C ASP A 53 16.17 -2.29 -11.08
N LEU A 54 15.79 -2.75 -9.88
CA LEU A 54 15.07 -1.98 -8.85
C LEU A 54 15.38 -2.59 -7.47
N VAL A 55 15.59 -1.75 -6.46
CA VAL A 55 15.76 -2.17 -5.06
C VAL A 55 14.71 -1.51 -4.18
N THR A 56 14.12 -2.29 -3.28
CA THR A 56 13.14 -1.84 -2.29
C THR A 56 13.16 -2.78 -1.09
N ASP A 57 12.56 -2.39 0.03
CA ASP A 57 12.39 -3.24 1.21
C ASP A 57 10.95 -3.21 1.74
N GLN A 58 10.53 -4.33 2.33
CA GLN A 58 9.24 -4.47 3.00
C GLN A 58 9.34 -5.34 4.27
N THR A 59 10.52 -5.41 4.90
CA THR A 59 10.62 -5.93 6.27
C THR A 59 9.75 -5.11 7.22
N SER A 60 9.43 -5.64 8.40
CA SER A 60 8.66 -4.90 9.40
C SER A 60 9.56 -3.98 10.24
N ALA A 61 10.36 -3.12 9.59
CA ALA A 61 11.29 -2.20 10.25
C ALA A 61 10.60 -1.17 11.19
N HIS A 62 9.28 -0.98 11.05
CA HIS A 62 8.47 -0.14 11.91
C HIS A 62 8.29 -0.67 13.35
N ASP A 63 8.63 -1.94 13.60
CA ASP A 63 8.61 -2.56 14.92
C ASP A 63 9.91 -3.37 15.12
N LEU A 64 10.89 -2.76 15.77
CA LEU A 64 12.22 -3.35 15.93
C LEU A 64 12.26 -4.54 16.90
N VAL A 65 11.27 -4.69 17.78
CA VAL A 65 11.17 -5.85 18.68
C VAL A 65 10.56 -7.02 17.92
N ASN A 66 9.45 -6.79 17.22
CA ASN A 66 8.63 -7.86 16.68
C ASN A 66 8.82 -8.11 15.18
N GLY A 67 9.43 -7.17 14.46
CA GLY A 67 9.37 -7.09 13.01
C GLY A 67 10.69 -7.21 12.26
N TYR A 68 11.84 -6.94 12.90
CA TYR A 68 13.15 -7.01 12.25
C TYR A 68 14.10 -7.94 13.00
N LEU A 69 14.62 -8.96 12.30
CA LEU A 69 15.58 -9.93 12.85
C LEU A 69 17.00 -9.33 12.80
N PRO A 70 17.71 -9.17 13.93
CA PRO A 70 19.07 -8.66 13.91
C PRO A 70 20.03 -9.58 13.13
N ILE A 71 21.07 -8.99 12.54
CA ILE A 71 22.15 -9.73 11.88
C ILE A 71 22.79 -10.73 12.85
N GLY A 72 23.07 -11.94 12.38
CA GLY A 72 23.70 -13.01 13.17
C GLY A 72 22.78 -13.71 14.17
N TRP A 73 21.51 -13.31 14.30
CA TRP A 73 20.54 -13.99 15.14
C TRP A 73 19.80 -15.09 14.38
N THR A 74 19.44 -16.16 15.09
CA THR A 74 18.46 -17.13 14.60
C THR A 74 17.04 -16.69 14.95
N VAL A 75 16.05 -17.22 14.23
CA VAL A 75 14.63 -16.96 14.51
C VAL A 75 14.27 -17.41 15.93
N GLU A 76 14.83 -18.53 16.41
CA GLU A 76 14.58 -19.05 17.76
C GLU A 76 15.08 -18.08 18.84
N GLN A 77 16.31 -17.57 18.69
CA GLN A 77 16.88 -16.58 19.60
C GLN A 77 16.01 -15.32 19.65
N TRP A 78 15.58 -14.84 18.48
CA TRP A 78 14.72 -13.69 18.35
C TRP A 78 13.35 -13.90 19.00
N LYS A 79 12.71 -15.05 18.76
CA LYS A 79 11.43 -15.43 19.38
C LYS A 79 11.51 -15.58 20.89
N LEU A 80 12.65 -16.01 21.42
CA LEU A 80 12.88 -16.06 22.87
C LEU A 80 13.03 -14.65 23.45
N ALA A 81 13.83 -13.79 22.82
CA ALA A 81 14.03 -12.41 23.27
C ALA A 81 12.74 -11.57 23.20
N GLN A 82 11.87 -11.78 22.20
CA GLN A 82 10.57 -11.11 22.11
C GLN A 82 9.69 -11.33 23.34
N LYS A 83 9.79 -12.50 23.98
CA LYS A 83 8.97 -12.87 25.15
C LYS A 83 9.52 -12.34 26.47
N ASP A 84 10.76 -11.87 26.50
CA ASP A 84 11.43 -11.33 27.68
C ASP A 84 11.62 -9.82 27.53
N SER A 85 10.80 -9.05 28.25
CA SER A 85 10.85 -7.58 28.18
C SER A 85 12.21 -7.00 28.59
N ASN A 86 13.02 -7.73 29.37
CA ASN A 86 14.37 -7.28 29.74
C ASN A 86 15.34 -7.31 28.54
N GLN A 87 15.01 -8.04 27.47
CA GLN A 87 15.82 -8.10 26.24
C GLN A 87 15.38 -7.07 25.21
N HIS A 88 14.25 -6.38 25.40
CA HIS A 88 13.67 -5.52 24.36
C HIS A 88 14.59 -4.35 23.98
N GLU A 89 15.24 -3.70 24.93
CA GLU A 89 16.19 -2.61 24.65
C GLU A 89 17.36 -3.09 23.79
N ARG A 90 17.97 -4.21 24.16
CA ARG A 90 19.05 -4.84 23.39
C ARG A 90 18.57 -5.22 21.98
N LEU A 91 17.40 -5.84 21.89
CA LEU A 91 16.82 -6.29 20.64
C LEU A 91 16.54 -5.11 19.70
N GLN A 92 15.93 -4.03 20.22
CA GLN A 92 15.71 -2.79 19.46
C GLN A 92 17.02 -2.23 18.92
N ALA A 93 18.05 -2.11 19.76
CA ALA A 93 19.33 -1.55 19.37
C ALA A 93 20.06 -2.43 18.33
N GLU A 94 20.00 -3.75 18.46
CA GLU A 94 20.62 -4.68 17.49
C GLU A 94 19.86 -4.74 16.16
N ALA A 95 18.53 -4.68 16.19
CA ALA A 95 17.69 -4.57 15.01
C ALA A 95 17.93 -3.23 14.28
N ALA A 96 17.97 -2.11 15.02
CA ALA A 96 18.22 -0.78 14.45
C ALA A 96 19.58 -0.71 13.74
N ARG A 97 20.65 -1.20 14.37
CA ARG A 97 21.98 -1.32 13.73
C ARG A 97 21.93 -2.17 12.46
N SER A 98 21.13 -3.23 12.46
CA SER A 98 20.94 -4.09 11.28
C SER A 98 20.19 -3.37 10.15
N CYS A 99 19.19 -2.56 10.49
CA CYS A 99 18.52 -1.67 9.53
C CYS A 99 19.49 -0.65 8.93
N ALA A 100 20.40 -0.07 9.73
CA ALA A 100 21.40 0.87 9.23
C ALA A 100 22.34 0.22 8.19
N VAL A 101 22.80 -1.01 8.43
CA VAL A 101 23.60 -1.78 7.45
C VAL A 101 22.79 -2.07 6.18
N HIS A 102 21.53 -2.46 6.33
CA HIS A 102 20.62 -2.71 5.21
C HIS A 102 20.44 -1.46 4.35
N VAL A 103 20.11 -0.31 4.96
CA VAL A 103 19.91 0.96 4.24
C VAL A 103 21.20 1.43 3.58
N GLN A 104 22.36 1.22 4.19
CA GLN A 104 23.64 1.53 3.54
C GLN A 104 23.81 0.74 2.24
N ALA A 105 23.47 -0.56 2.22
CA ALA A 105 23.51 -1.34 0.99
C ALA A 105 22.50 -0.85 -0.07
N MET A 106 21.33 -0.38 0.35
CA MET A 106 20.37 0.27 -0.56
C MET A 106 20.95 1.56 -1.16
N LEU A 107 21.60 2.40 -0.36
CA LEU A 107 22.29 3.61 -0.83
C LEU A 107 23.46 3.28 -1.77
N ASP A 108 24.21 2.21 -1.48
CA ASP A 108 25.30 1.77 -2.34
C ASP A 108 24.77 1.35 -3.71
N PHE A 109 23.64 0.64 -3.79
CA PHE A 109 22.96 0.37 -5.07
C PHE A 109 22.49 1.65 -5.77
N GLN A 110 21.95 2.61 -5.03
CA GLN A 110 21.55 3.91 -5.59
C GLN A 110 22.76 4.64 -6.20
N SER A 111 23.92 4.59 -5.55
CA SER A 111 25.16 5.20 -6.04
C SER A 111 25.67 4.57 -7.35
N MET A 112 25.27 3.33 -7.65
CA MET A 112 25.51 2.66 -8.93
C MET A 112 24.53 3.09 -10.04
N GLY A 113 23.63 4.04 -9.75
CA GLY A 113 22.60 4.53 -10.69
C GLY A 113 21.34 3.67 -10.73
N LEU A 114 21.15 2.75 -9.79
CA LEU A 114 19.97 1.89 -9.74
C LEU A 114 18.78 2.62 -9.09
N PRO A 115 17.55 2.44 -9.59
CA PRO A 115 16.36 2.89 -8.88
C PRO A 115 16.24 2.21 -7.52
N VAL A 116 16.14 3.01 -6.46
CA VAL A 116 15.93 2.56 -5.08
C VAL A 116 14.75 3.31 -4.50
N VAL A 117 13.89 2.62 -3.77
CA VAL A 117 12.68 3.21 -3.19
C VAL A 117 12.37 2.60 -1.83
N ASP A 118 11.87 3.42 -0.91
CA ASP A 118 11.28 2.97 0.35
C ASP A 118 9.81 2.58 0.15
N TYR A 119 9.43 1.39 0.62
CA TYR A 119 8.07 0.87 0.49
C TYR A 119 7.22 0.97 1.76
N GLY A 120 7.47 2.03 2.55
CA GLY A 120 6.55 2.46 3.58
C GLY A 120 6.58 1.66 4.87
N ASN A 121 7.76 1.15 5.24
CA ASN A 121 8.02 0.44 6.48
C ASN A 121 8.89 1.23 7.48
N ASN A 122 9.22 2.49 7.15
CA ASN A 122 10.01 3.43 7.96
C ASN A 122 11.49 3.06 8.16
N ILE A 123 12.05 2.15 7.34
CA ILE A 123 13.44 1.69 7.49
C ILE A 123 14.47 2.84 7.34
N ARG A 124 14.19 3.82 6.48
CA ARG A 124 15.03 5.03 6.31
C ARG A 124 15.14 5.83 7.61
N GLN A 125 14.03 6.01 8.33
CA GLN A 125 14.03 6.72 9.60
C GLN A 125 14.85 5.99 10.65
N VAL A 126 14.67 4.67 10.77
CA VAL A 126 15.47 3.85 11.71
C VAL A 126 16.96 4.00 11.40
N ALA A 127 17.36 3.88 10.14
CA ALA A 127 18.75 4.04 9.74
C ALA A 127 19.28 5.47 9.98
N TYR A 128 18.46 6.50 9.75
CA TYR A 128 18.81 7.89 10.02
C TYR A 128 19.08 8.13 11.51
N ASP A 129 18.22 7.59 12.37
CA ASP A 129 18.34 7.69 13.83
C ASP A 129 19.61 6.96 14.34
N GLU A 130 20.00 5.87 13.68
CA GLU A 130 21.26 5.14 13.92
C GLU A 130 22.50 5.77 13.25
N GLY A 131 22.34 6.91 12.57
CA GLY A 131 23.45 7.73 12.08
C GLY A 131 23.73 7.69 10.58
N VAL A 132 22.93 6.98 9.77
CA VAL A 132 23.02 7.03 8.30
C VAL A 132 22.42 8.35 7.82
N LYS A 133 23.23 9.41 7.79
CA LYS A 133 22.76 10.79 7.57
C LYS A 133 22.08 11.05 6.24
N ASN A 134 22.35 10.21 5.26
CA ASN A 134 21.79 10.30 3.93
C ASN A 134 20.78 9.17 3.64
N ALA A 135 20.19 8.56 4.68
CA ALA A 135 19.17 7.51 4.56
C ALA A 135 17.94 7.92 3.73
N PHE A 136 17.65 9.22 3.62
CA PHE A 136 16.55 9.77 2.84
C PHE A 136 16.94 10.17 1.41
N ASP A 137 18.14 9.83 0.93
CA ASP A 137 18.56 10.10 -0.46
C ASP A 137 17.73 9.34 -1.49
N PHE A 138 17.13 8.21 -1.11
CA PHE A 138 16.11 7.52 -1.93
C PHE A 138 14.69 7.83 -1.43
N PRO A 139 13.74 8.07 -2.35
CA PRO A 139 12.40 8.54 -2.01
C PRO A 139 11.50 7.40 -1.51
N GLY A 140 10.40 7.75 -0.84
CA GLY A 140 9.27 6.86 -0.65
C GLY A 140 8.52 6.59 -1.95
N PHE A 141 7.87 5.43 -2.02
CA PHE A 141 7.13 5.03 -3.23
C PHE A 141 5.94 5.92 -3.56
N VAL A 142 5.37 6.62 -2.56
CA VAL A 142 4.23 7.51 -2.80
C VAL A 142 4.62 8.78 -3.55
N PRO A 143 5.57 9.60 -3.08
CA PRO A 143 6.04 10.74 -3.86
C PRO A 143 6.64 10.31 -5.21
N ALA A 144 7.30 9.15 -5.29
CA ALA A 144 7.93 8.68 -6.51
C ALA A 144 6.92 8.20 -7.59
N TYR A 145 5.87 7.47 -7.19
CA TYR A 145 5.04 6.73 -8.15
C TYR A 145 3.52 6.86 -7.95
N ILE A 146 3.04 6.95 -6.71
CA ILE A 146 1.61 6.77 -6.41
C ILE A 146 0.83 8.08 -6.32
N ARG A 147 1.46 9.18 -5.92
CA ARG A 147 0.76 10.46 -5.67
C ARG A 147 -0.10 10.97 -6.84
N PRO A 148 0.27 10.79 -8.13
CA PRO A 148 -0.61 11.14 -9.24
C PRO A 148 -1.95 10.40 -9.22
N LEU A 149 -1.96 9.14 -8.76
CA LEU A 149 -3.20 8.36 -8.58
C LEU A 149 -4.05 8.94 -7.45
N PHE A 150 -3.42 9.33 -6.34
CA PHE A 150 -4.13 9.99 -5.22
C PHE A 150 -4.76 11.32 -5.65
N CYS A 151 -4.10 12.10 -6.49
CA CYS A 151 -4.67 13.34 -7.05
C CYS A 151 -5.95 13.11 -7.88
N GLN A 152 -6.21 11.87 -8.32
CA GLN A 152 -7.44 11.47 -9.02
C GLN A 152 -8.43 10.73 -8.10
N GLY A 153 -8.17 10.70 -6.80
CA GLY A 153 -8.97 9.97 -5.82
C GLY A 153 -8.80 8.45 -5.86
N LYS A 154 -7.84 7.92 -6.63
CA LYS A 154 -7.59 6.48 -6.71
C LYS A 154 -6.88 5.99 -5.46
N GLY A 155 -7.11 4.74 -5.12
CA GLY A 155 -6.47 4.05 -4.02
C GLY A 155 -6.96 2.61 -3.89
N PRO A 156 -6.58 1.88 -2.83
CA PRO A 156 -6.79 0.45 -2.68
C PRO A 156 -8.24 0.07 -2.31
N PHE A 157 -9.19 0.55 -3.10
CA PHE A 157 -10.61 0.18 -3.05
C PHE A 157 -10.77 -1.33 -3.21
N ARG A 158 -11.61 -1.91 -2.37
CA ARG A 158 -11.81 -3.35 -2.30
C ARG A 158 -13.22 -3.70 -1.89
N TRP A 159 -13.64 -4.91 -2.22
CA TRP A 159 -14.90 -5.46 -1.77
C TRP A 159 -14.81 -6.94 -1.44
N VAL A 160 -15.74 -7.42 -0.63
CA VAL A 160 -15.79 -8.78 -0.09
C VAL A 160 -17.21 -9.33 -0.24
N ALA A 161 -17.33 -10.54 -0.77
CA ALA A 161 -18.62 -11.23 -0.89
C ALA A 161 -18.98 -11.96 0.41
N LEU A 162 -19.99 -11.48 1.14
CA LEU A 162 -20.42 -12.11 2.40
C LEU A 162 -21.11 -13.46 2.21
N SER A 163 -21.50 -13.80 0.98
CA SER A 163 -22.00 -15.13 0.62
C SER A 163 -20.93 -16.23 0.77
N GLY A 164 -19.64 -15.86 0.73
CA GLY A 164 -18.54 -16.80 0.65
C GLY A 164 -18.37 -17.43 -0.75
N ASP A 165 -19.20 -17.07 -1.73
CA ASP A 165 -19.16 -17.65 -3.07
C ASP A 165 -18.23 -16.86 -4.01
N PRO A 166 -17.19 -17.49 -4.61
CA PRO A 166 -16.29 -16.80 -5.54
C PRO A 166 -17.00 -16.28 -6.80
N GLU A 167 -18.14 -16.85 -7.20
CA GLU A 167 -18.90 -16.37 -8.36
C GLU A 167 -19.42 -14.94 -8.16
N ASP A 168 -19.69 -14.50 -6.93
CA ASP A 168 -20.08 -13.11 -6.66
C ASP A 168 -18.92 -12.15 -6.98
N ILE A 169 -17.67 -12.55 -6.72
CA ILE A 169 -16.49 -11.78 -7.15
C ILE A 169 -16.34 -11.80 -8.67
N TYR A 170 -16.53 -12.94 -9.34
CA TYR A 170 -16.42 -12.97 -10.80
C TYR A 170 -17.54 -12.19 -11.50
N LYS A 171 -18.74 -12.11 -10.92
CA LYS A 171 -19.84 -11.25 -11.38
C LYS A 171 -19.49 -9.78 -11.22
N THR A 172 -18.98 -9.38 -10.06
CA THR A 172 -18.53 -8.00 -9.84
C THR A 172 -17.35 -7.62 -10.73
N ASP A 173 -16.39 -8.53 -10.98
CA ASP A 173 -15.30 -8.32 -11.95
C ASP A 173 -15.87 -8.02 -13.36
N ARG A 174 -16.87 -8.79 -13.83
CA ARG A 174 -17.55 -8.53 -15.11
C ARG A 174 -18.28 -7.19 -15.10
N LYS A 175 -19.00 -6.88 -14.02
CA LYS A 175 -19.71 -5.61 -13.88
C LYS A 175 -18.77 -4.41 -13.96
N ILE A 176 -17.60 -4.46 -13.32
CA ILE A 176 -16.60 -3.39 -13.41
C ILE A 176 -16.15 -3.18 -14.86
N LYS A 177 -15.94 -4.26 -15.64
CA LYS A 177 -15.59 -4.13 -17.06
C LYS A 177 -16.71 -3.53 -17.91
N GLU A 178 -17.97 -3.87 -17.60
CA GLU A 178 -19.15 -3.29 -18.25
C GLU A 178 -19.32 -1.80 -17.95
N LEU A 179 -19.10 -1.40 -16.69
CA LEU A 179 -19.22 0.00 -16.25
C LEU A 179 -18.12 0.89 -16.81
N PHE A 180 -16.91 0.35 -16.97
CA PHE A 180 -15.74 1.10 -17.42
C PHE A 180 -15.09 0.44 -18.65
N PRO A 181 -15.78 0.38 -19.80
CA PRO A 181 -15.32 -0.37 -20.98
C PRO A 181 -14.01 0.16 -21.56
N GLU A 182 -13.76 1.46 -21.42
CA GLU A 182 -12.55 2.12 -21.93
C GLU A 182 -11.35 2.02 -20.99
N ASN A 183 -11.53 1.57 -19.74
CA ASN A 183 -10.47 1.48 -18.74
C ASN A 183 -9.64 0.19 -18.90
N LYS A 184 -8.88 0.11 -19.99
CA LYS A 184 -8.02 -1.04 -20.34
C LYS A 184 -7.07 -1.47 -19.21
N PRO A 185 -6.44 -0.56 -18.44
CA PRO A 185 -5.63 -0.95 -17.29
C PRO A 185 -6.43 -1.73 -16.23
N VAL A 186 -7.64 -1.29 -15.87
CA VAL A 186 -8.51 -2.00 -14.93
C VAL A 186 -8.91 -3.38 -15.47
N HIS A 187 -9.22 -3.49 -16.76
CA HIS A 187 -9.58 -4.79 -17.35
C HIS A 187 -8.42 -5.79 -17.25
N ARG A 188 -7.22 -5.35 -17.63
CA ARG A 188 -6.01 -6.18 -17.52
C ARG A 188 -5.73 -6.57 -16.07
N TRP A 189 -5.90 -5.63 -15.13
CA TRP A 189 -5.77 -5.92 -13.71
C TRP A 189 -6.73 -7.02 -13.25
N LEU A 190 -8.02 -6.94 -13.61
CA LEU A 190 -9.01 -7.94 -13.23
C LEU A 190 -8.73 -9.32 -13.85
N ASP A 191 -8.26 -9.36 -15.09
CA ASP A 191 -7.84 -10.62 -15.74
C ASP A 191 -6.68 -11.26 -15.00
N MET A 192 -5.62 -10.50 -14.72
CA MET A 192 -4.49 -10.99 -13.94
C MET A 192 -4.90 -11.40 -12.53
N ALA A 193 -5.76 -10.62 -11.87
CA ALA A 193 -6.22 -10.90 -10.52
C ALA A 193 -7.06 -12.19 -10.46
N ARG A 194 -7.80 -12.52 -11.53
CA ARG A 194 -8.50 -13.80 -11.65
C ARG A 194 -7.54 -14.96 -11.88
N GLU A 195 -6.53 -14.78 -12.72
CA GLU A 195 -5.58 -15.84 -13.08
C GLU A 195 -4.53 -16.12 -11.99
N ARG A 196 -4.13 -15.10 -11.22
CA ARG A 196 -2.93 -15.13 -10.38
C ARG A 196 -3.19 -15.02 -8.88
N ILE A 197 -4.38 -14.57 -8.45
CA ILE A 197 -4.67 -14.32 -7.02
C ILE A 197 -5.66 -15.37 -6.50
N PRO A 198 -5.22 -16.36 -5.71
CA PRO A 198 -6.14 -17.24 -5.02
C PRO A 198 -6.88 -16.49 -3.90
N PHE A 199 -8.16 -16.80 -3.70
CA PHE A 199 -8.91 -16.25 -2.57
C PHE A 199 -8.43 -16.81 -1.24
N GLN A 200 -8.58 -16.00 -0.18
CA GLN A 200 -8.22 -16.36 1.19
C GLN A 200 -9.37 -15.94 2.12
N GLY A 201 -10.02 -16.89 2.79
CA GLY A 201 -11.23 -16.61 3.57
C GLY A 201 -12.42 -16.27 2.65
N LEU A 202 -13.17 -15.22 2.99
CA LEU A 202 -14.24 -14.73 2.12
C LEU A 202 -13.65 -14.23 0.79
N PRO A 203 -14.21 -14.61 -0.37
CA PRO A 203 -13.78 -14.09 -1.66
C PRO A 203 -13.83 -12.56 -1.68
N ALA A 204 -12.72 -11.96 -2.09
CA ALA A 204 -12.53 -10.52 -2.08
C ALA A 204 -11.74 -10.07 -3.30
N ARG A 205 -11.96 -8.83 -3.72
CA ARG A 205 -11.22 -8.21 -4.82
C ARG A 205 -10.73 -6.84 -4.39
N ILE A 206 -9.47 -6.55 -4.73
CA ILE A 206 -8.92 -5.21 -4.74
C ILE A 206 -8.90 -4.70 -6.18
N CYS A 207 -9.29 -3.46 -6.40
CA CYS A 207 -9.24 -2.80 -7.70
C CYS A 207 -9.16 -1.29 -7.47
N TRP A 208 -8.11 -0.65 -7.98
CA TRP A 208 -7.89 0.77 -7.74
C TRP A 208 -8.84 1.62 -8.59
N LEU A 209 -9.88 2.14 -7.94
CA LEU A 209 -10.89 3.03 -8.52
C LEU A 209 -10.82 4.41 -7.87
N GLY A 210 -11.08 5.44 -8.66
CA GLY A 210 -11.00 6.85 -8.28
C GLY A 210 -12.35 7.51 -8.01
N LEU A 211 -12.30 8.85 -7.90
CA LEU A 211 -13.50 9.68 -7.78
C LEU A 211 -14.38 9.49 -9.04
N GLY A 212 -15.67 9.22 -8.85
CA GLY A 212 -16.61 8.92 -9.93
C GLY A 212 -16.56 7.48 -10.45
N GLU A 213 -15.61 6.66 -9.99
CA GLU A 213 -15.59 5.22 -10.29
C GLU A 213 -16.09 4.41 -9.08
N ARG A 214 -15.75 4.80 -7.84
CA ARG A 214 -16.12 4.04 -6.63
C ARG A 214 -17.62 4.02 -6.36
N ASP A 215 -18.29 5.17 -6.44
CA ASP A 215 -19.73 5.30 -6.21
C ASP A 215 -20.52 4.57 -7.29
N VAL A 216 -20.14 4.71 -8.56
CA VAL A 216 -20.74 3.98 -9.68
C VAL A 216 -20.64 2.47 -9.48
N ALA A 217 -19.45 1.97 -9.10
CA ALA A 217 -19.26 0.56 -8.78
C ALA A 217 -20.11 0.10 -7.58
N GLY A 218 -20.07 0.84 -6.47
CA GLY A 218 -20.78 0.47 -5.25
C GLY A 218 -22.30 0.47 -5.41
N LEU A 219 -22.86 1.43 -6.15
CA LEU A 219 -24.29 1.48 -6.46
C LEU A 219 -24.70 0.31 -7.37
N ALA A 220 -23.88 -0.03 -8.37
CA ALA A 220 -24.12 -1.18 -9.22
C ALA A 220 -24.08 -2.50 -8.43
N PHE A 221 -23.13 -2.66 -7.51
CA PHE A 221 -23.08 -3.84 -6.64
C PHE A 221 -24.32 -3.94 -5.76
N ASN A 222 -24.79 -2.83 -5.20
CA ASN A 222 -26.03 -2.81 -4.41
C ASN A 222 -27.23 -3.24 -5.25
N GLU A 223 -27.34 -2.80 -6.50
CA GLU A 223 -28.40 -3.23 -7.41
C GLU A 223 -28.30 -4.72 -7.76
N MET A 224 -27.09 -5.25 -7.96
CA MET A 224 -26.89 -6.67 -8.19
C MET A 224 -27.25 -7.53 -6.96
N VAL A 225 -27.08 -7.01 -5.74
CA VAL A 225 -27.60 -7.66 -4.52
C VAL A 225 -29.13 -7.59 -4.49
N LYS A 226 -29.73 -6.42 -4.78
CA LYS A 226 -31.19 -6.21 -4.80
C LYS A 226 -31.90 -7.14 -5.79
N SER A 227 -31.32 -7.35 -6.97
CA SER A 227 -31.88 -8.21 -8.02
C SER A 227 -31.66 -9.71 -7.79
N GLY A 228 -30.81 -10.08 -6.83
CA GLY A 228 -30.38 -11.45 -6.60
C GLY A 228 -29.34 -11.97 -7.60
N GLU A 229 -28.77 -11.10 -8.43
CA GLU A 229 -27.62 -11.47 -9.27
C GLU A 229 -26.42 -11.88 -8.39
N LEU A 230 -26.19 -11.17 -7.28
CA LEU A 230 -25.24 -11.58 -6.24
C LEU A 230 -25.97 -12.34 -5.13
N LYS A 231 -25.34 -13.39 -4.60
CA LYS A 231 -25.97 -14.31 -3.64
C LYS A 231 -26.11 -13.72 -2.23
N GLY A 232 -25.36 -12.67 -1.91
CA GLY A 232 -25.46 -11.99 -0.63
C GLY A 232 -24.86 -10.58 -0.66
N PRO A 233 -24.98 -9.84 0.45
CA PRO A 233 -24.45 -8.48 0.54
C PRO A 233 -22.95 -8.40 0.28
N ILE A 234 -22.52 -7.26 -0.26
CA ILE A 234 -21.10 -6.96 -0.51
C ILE A 234 -20.62 -5.93 0.50
N VAL A 235 -19.53 -6.25 1.19
CA VAL A 235 -18.81 -5.27 2.02
C VAL A 235 -17.84 -4.52 1.12
N ILE A 236 -17.90 -3.19 1.14
CA ILE A 236 -17.05 -2.31 0.33
C ILE A 236 -16.19 -1.46 1.27
N GLY A 237 -14.88 -1.47 1.08
CA GLY A 237 -13.96 -0.69 1.90
C GLY A 237 -12.63 -0.47 1.21
N ARG A 238 -11.59 -0.25 2.01
CA ARG A 238 -10.22 0.03 1.55
C ARG A 238 -9.21 -0.18 2.68
N ASP A 239 -7.94 -0.04 2.33
CA ASP A 239 -6.90 0.22 3.33
C ASP A 239 -7.08 1.62 3.96
N HIS A 240 -6.41 1.86 5.08
CA HIS A 240 -6.22 3.20 5.65
C HIS A 240 -5.21 4.02 4.82
N LEU A 241 -4.34 3.37 4.04
CA LEU A 241 -3.60 4.02 2.96
C LEU A 241 -4.56 4.35 1.82
N ASP A 242 -4.97 5.61 1.71
CA ASP A 242 -5.75 6.13 0.60
C ASP A 242 -5.58 7.64 0.47
N THR A 243 -6.01 8.20 -0.66
CA THR A 243 -5.80 9.60 -1.07
C THR A 243 -6.11 10.65 0.01
N GLY A 244 -7.12 10.44 0.86
CA GLY A 244 -7.60 11.42 1.82
C GLY A 244 -7.57 10.98 3.27
N SER A 245 -7.06 9.78 3.55
CA SER A 245 -7.33 9.11 4.81
C SER A 245 -6.10 8.92 5.69
N VAL A 246 -4.96 9.52 5.36
CA VAL A 246 -3.71 9.34 6.11
C VAL A 246 -2.84 10.59 6.09
N ALA A 247 -2.21 10.86 7.23
CA ALA A 247 -1.05 11.72 7.37
C ALA A 247 0.12 10.86 7.87
N SER A 248 1.21 10.81 7.11
CA SER A 248 2.37 9.95 7.32
C SER A 248 3.59 10.51 6.58
N PRO A 249 4.40 11.38 7.23
CA PRO A 249 5.49 12.13 6.59
C PRO A 249 6.60 11.27 5.99
N ASN A 250 6.75 10.03 6.44
CA ASN A 250 7.76 9.10 5.91
C ASN A 250 7.17 8.12 4.88
N ARG A 251 5.91 8.33 4.44
CA ARG A 251 5.22 7.45 3.49
C ARG A 251 4.23 8.21 2.61
N GLU A 252 2.93 8.21 2.93
CA GLU A 252 1.89 8.72 2.02
C GLU A 252 1.97 10.23 1.78
N THR A 253 2.36 10.98 2.82
CA THR A 253 2.42 12.43 2.78
C THR A 253 3.84 12.95 2.79
N GLU A 254 4.82 12.10 2.44
CA GLU A 254 6.22 12.49 2.29
C GLU A 254 6.42 13.50 1.16
N ALA A 255 7.07 14.63 1.45
CA ALA A 255 7.36 15.68 0.47
C ALA A 255 6.09 16.18 -0.22
N MET A 256 5.09 16.63 0.55
CA MET A 256 3.95 17.37 -0.03
C MET A 256 4.48 18.65 -0.69
N ARG A 257 3.87 19.05 -1.82
CA ARG A 257 4.34 20.20 -2.62
C ARG A 257 4.42 21.51 -1.82
N ASP A 258 3.56 21.66 -0.83
CA ASP A 258 3.43 22.82 0.04
C ASP A 258 4.04 22.60 1.45
N GLY A 259 4.69 21.46 1.70
CA GLY A 259 5.30 21.11 2.98
C GLY A 259 4.31 20.71 4.09
N THR A 260 3.06 20.38 3.75
CA THR A 260 2.02 19.98 4.72
C THR A 260 2.07 18.50 5.13
N ASP A 261 3.26 17.88 5.05
CA ASP A 261 3.50 16.46 5.28
C ASP A 261 2.89 15.95 6.58
N ALA A 262 3.06 16.71 7.67
CA ALA A 262 2.65 16.34 9.03
C ALA A 262 1.24 16.80 9.42
N VAL A 263 0.49 17.47 8.53
CA VAL A 263 -0.86 17.95 8.85
C VAL A 263 -1.82 16.77 8.93
N SER A 264 -2.30 16.47 10.14
CA SER A 264 -3.17 15.31 10.43
C SER A 264 -4.65 15.64 10.60
N ASP A 265 -5.08 16.85 10.28
CA ASP A 265 -6.50 17.22 10.23
C ASP A 265 -7.26 16.40 9.18
N TRP A 266 -6.64 16.14 8.03
CA TRP A 266 -7.25 15.44 6.90
C TRP A 266 -7.78 14.03 7.21
N PRO A 267 -7.01 13.10 7.82
CA PRO A 267 -7.55 11.80 8.20
C PRO A 267 -8.65 11.90 9.27
N LEU A 268 -8.59 12.87 10.18
CA LEU A 268 -9.67 13.12 11.16
C LEU A 268 -10.96 13.56 10.46
N LEU A 269 -10.86 14.52 9.53
CA LEU A 269 -11.96 14.98 8.71
C LEU A 269 -12.52 13.86 7.83
N ASN A 270 -11.68 13.00 7.26
CA ASN A 270 -12.12 11.83 6.50
C ASN A 270 -12.96 10.88 7.36
N ALA A 271 -12.53 10.58 8.59
CA ALA A 271 -13.32 9.76 9.53
C ALA A 271 -14.66 10.43 9.89
N MET A 272 -14.66 11.72 10.21
CA MET A 272 -15.88 12.47 10.55
C MET A 272 -16.85 12.53 9.36
N LEU A 273 -16.34 12.77 8.16
CA LEU A 273 -17.14 12.87 6.93
C LEU A 273 -17.75 11.52 6.53
N ASN A 274 -16.99 10.42 6.66
CA ASN A 274 -17.52 9.07 6.44
C ASN A 274 -18.59 8.68 7.46
N THR A 275 -18.40 9.06 8.72
CA THR A 275 -19.42 8.89 9.78
C THR A 275 -20.70 9.65 9.42
N ALA A 276 -20.57 10.93 9.06
CA ALA A 276 -21.71 11.77 8.66
C ALA A 276 -22.38 11.30 7.37
N GLY A 277 -21.63 10.73 6.43
CA GLY A 277 -22.15 10.19 5.17
C GLY A 277 -22.97 8.91 5.34
N GLY A 278 -22.73 8.16 6.42
CA GLY A 278 -23.40 6.90 6.73
C GLY A 278 -22.62 5.66 6.33
N ALA A 279 -21.29 5.67 6.49
CA ALA A 279 -20.52 4.43 6.42
C ALA A 279 -21.03 3.42 7.47
N SER A 280 -20.94 2.12 7.17
CA SER A 280 -21.39 1.07 8.09
C SER A 280 -20.50 0.98 9.33
N TRP A 281 -19.19 1.19 9.16
CA TRP A 281 -18.29 1.49 10.26
C TRP A 281 -17.13 2.37 9.79
N VAL A 282 -16.59 3.12 10.76
CA VAL A 282 -15.45 4.02 10.59
C VAL A 282 -14.45 3.71 11.69
N SER A 283 -13.17 3.77 11.36
CA SER A 283 -12.06 3.59 12.29
C SER A 283 -11.09 4.74 12.17
N PHE A 284 -10.41 5.06 13.28
CA PHE A 284 -9.30 6.00 13.29
C PHE A 284 -8.16 5.39 14.12
N HIS A 285 -7.00 5.22 13.51
CA HIS A 285 -5.85 4.52 14.06
C HIS A 285 -4.60 5.41 14.02
N HIS A 286 -3.61 5.03 14.81
CA HIS A 286 -2.31 5.68 14.91
C HIS A 286 -1.19 4.65 14.70
N GLY A 287 -0.16 5.05 13.96
CA GLY A 287 1.10 4.32 13.78
C GLY A 287 1.05 3.09 12.88
N GLY A 288 -0.03 2.91 12.10
CA GLY A 288 -0.10 1.79 11.16
C GLY A 288 0.95 1.91 10.05
N GLY A 289 1.67 0.81 9.84
CA GLY A 289 2.67 0.62 8.79
C GLY A 289 4.03 1.28 9.01
N VAL A 290 4.08 2.50 9.54
CA VAL A 290 5.34 3.22 9.84
C VAL A 290 5.70 3.25 11.33
N GLY A 291 4.85 2.69 12.20
CA GLY A 291 5.13 2.57 13.64
C GLY A 291 4.62 3.75 14.45
N MET A 292 4.68 3.62 15.78
CA MET A 292 4.15 4.62 16.72
C MET A 292 4.81 5.99 16.51
N GLY A 293 4.00 7.04 16.46
CA GLY A 293 4.43 8.43 16.32
C GLY A 293 4.51 8.94 14.89
N TYR A 294 4.45 8.05 13.89
CA TYR A 294 4.75 8.41 12.50
C TYR A 294 3.53 8.49 11.56
N SER A 295 2.34 8.05 11.99
CA SER A 295 1.13 8.16 11.17
C SER A 295 -0.16 8.29 11.95
N GLN A 296 -1.13 8.99 11.36
CA GLN A 296 -2.53 9.04 11.79
C GLN A 296 -3.43 8.79 10.58
N HIS A 297 -4.39 7.87 10.68
CA HIS A 297 -5.15 7.46 9.51
C HIS A 297 -6.52 6.85 9.81
N ALA A 298 -7.46 7.06 8.89
CA ALA A 298 -8.85 6.64 8.97
C ALA A 298 -9.18 5.49 8.01
N GLY A 299 -10.04 4.59 8.47
CA GLY A 299 -10.65 3.53 7.68
C GLY A 299 -12.14 3.77 7.56
N MET A 300 -12.69 3.32 6.44
CA MET A 300 -14.13 3.33 6.23
C MET A 300 -14.54 2.05 5.54
N VAL A 301 -15.72 1.56 5.90
CA VAL A 301 -16.36 0.43 5.22
C VAL A 301 -17.86 0.65 5.20
N ILE A 302 -18.50 0.24 4.10
CA ILE A 302 -19.93 0.37 3.86
C ILE A 302 -20.48 -0.92 3.24
N VAL A 303 -21.66 -1.34 3.68
CA VAL A 303 -22.33 -2.55 3.20
C VAL A 303 -23.34 -2.18 2.10
N ALA A 304 -23.21 -2.85 0.96
CA ALA A 304 -24.21 -2.90 -0.11
C ALA A 304 -25.11 -4.12 0.13
N ASP A 305 -26.26 -3.90 0.76
CA ASP A 305 -27.22 -4.95 1.17
C ASP A 305 -28.46 -5.04 0.25
N GLY A 306 -28.51 -4.26 -0.83
CA GLY A 306 -29.61 -4.20 -1.77
C GLY A 306 -30.76 -3.27 -1.35
N SER A 307 -30.70 -2.67 -0.16
CA SER A 307 -31.73 -1.72 0.29
C SER A 307 -31.58 -0.35 -0.36
N ASP A 308 -32.70 0.38 -0.46
CA ASP A 308 -32.72 1.78 -0.90
C ASP A 308 -31.97 2.68 0.11
N ALA A 309 -31.99 2.31 1.40
CA ALA A 309 -31.22 3.01 2.42
C ALA A 309 -29.70 2.86 2.22
N ALA A 310 -29.23 1.68 1.78
CA ALA A 310 -27.83 1.49 1.41
C ALA A 310 -27.48 2.25 0.13
N HIS A 311 -28.36 2.28 -0.88
CA HIS A 311 -28.16 3.07 -2.10
C HIS A 311 -27.84 4.54 -1.77
N GLU A 312 -28.66 5.16 -0.93
CA GLU A 312 -28.47 6.54 -0.47
C GLU A 312 -27.13 6.76 0.25
N ARG A 313 -26.75 5.84 1.16
CA ARG A 313 -25.48 5.94 1.89
C ARG A 313 -24.28 5.74 0.97
N LEU A 314 -24.32 4.77 0.08
CA LEU A 314 -23.26 4.49 -0.90
C LEU A 314 -22.99 5.69 -1.81
N ALA A 315 -24.05 6.32 -2.33
CA ALA A 315 -23.94 7.49 -3.20
C ALA A 315 -23.24 8.69 -2.52
N ARG A 316 -23.37 8.84 -1.20
CA ARG A 316 -22.69 9.90 -0.44
C ARG A 316 -21.29 9.49 -0.03
N VAL A 317 -21.18 8.33 0.61
CA VAL A 317 -19.95 7.90 1.28
C VAL A 317 -18.83 7.62 0.28
N LEU A 318 -19.12 6.90 -0.82
CA LEU A 318 -18.10 6.55 -1.80
C LEU A 318 -17.62 7.74 -2.63
N VAL A 319 -18.42 8.82 -2.71
CA VAL A 319 -17.98 10.11 -3.26
C VAL A 319 -17.14 10.86 -2.23
N ASN A 320 -17.68 11.06 -1.02
CA ASN A 320 -17.06 11.88 0.02
C ASN A 320 -15.67 11.37 0.42
N ASP A 321 -15.51 10.04 0.54
CA ASP A 321 -14.25 9.42 0.92
C ASP A 321 -13.13 9.69 -0.09
N CYS A 322 -13.42 9.49 -1.39
CA CYS A 322 -12.49 9.84 -2.48
C CYS A 322 -12.27 11.34 -2.60
N ALA A 323 -13.35 12.11 -2.53
CA ALA A 323 -13.34 13.54 -2.73
C ALA A 323 -12.52 14.26 -1.65
N SER A 324 -12.48 13.73 -0.41
CA SER A 324 -11.63 14.32 0.64
C SER A 324 -10.14 14.21 0.30
N GLY A 325 -9.73 13.17 -0.44
CA GLY A 325 -8.36 13.03 -0.92
C GLY A 325 -8.01 13.94 -2.08
N VAL A 326 -8.94 14.10 -3.04
CA VAL A 326 -8.81 15.12 -4.10
C VAL A 326 -8.76 16.52 -3.51
N MET A 327 -9.62 16.83 -2.54
CA MET A 327 -9.62 18.08 -1.77
C MET A 327 -8.26 18.34 -1.12
N ARG A 328 -7.73 17.38 -0.35
CA ARG A 328 -6.44 17.49 0.33
C ARG A 328 -5.29 17.80 -0.63
N HIS A 329 -5.23 17.08 -1.75
CA HIS A 329 -4.15 17.28 -2.72
C HIS A 329 -4.34 18.57 -3.56
N ALA A 330 -5.59 18.99 -3.79
CA ALA A 330 -5.86 20.27 -4.45
C ALA A 330 -5.48 21.45 -3.54
N ASP A 331 -5.74 21.34 -2.24
CA ASP A 331 -5.31 22.31 -1.21
C ASP A 331 -3.78 22.45 -1.19
N ALA A 332 -3.06 21.31 -1.24
CA ALA A 332 -1.60 21.29 -1.36
C ALA A 332 -1.04 21.75 -2.73
N GLY A 333 -1.90 22.25 -3.63
CA GLY A 333 -1.47 22.86 -4.89
C GLY A 333 -1.11 21.88 -6.01
N TYR A 334 -1.54 20.61 -5.94
CA TYR A 334 -1.35 19.68 -7.07
C TYR A 334 -2.35 20.00 -8.19
N GLU A 335 -1.84 20.44 -9.34
CA GLU A 335 -2.66 20.85 -10.50
C GLU A 335 -3.59 19.74 -11.00
N LEU A 336 -3.12 18.48 -10.96
CA LEU A 336 -3.94 17.33 -11.31
C LEU A 336 -5.14 17.18 -10.37
N ALA A 337 -4.95 17.41 -9.06
CA ALA A 337 -6.05 17.33 -8.09
C ALA A 337 -7.03 18.49 -8.24
N ILE A 338 -6.53 19.71 -8.52
CA ILE A 338 -7.38 20.87 -8.84
C ILE A 338 -8.21 20.58 -10.10
N LYS A 339 -7.60 20.00 -11.14
CA LYS A 339 -8.32 19.60 -12.35
C LYS A 339 -9.38 18.56 -12.05
N THR A 340 -9.04 17.48 -11.33
CA THR A 340 -10.01 16.45 -10.92
C THR A 340 -11.16 17.06 -10.13
N ALA A 341 -10.89 17.97 -9.19
CA ALA A 341 -11.93 18.65 -8.44
C ALA A 341 -12.91 19.43 -9.36
N LYS A 342 -12.40 20.11 -10.38
CA LYS A 342 -13.23 20.83 -11.37
C LYS A 342 -14.02 19.87 -12.27
N ASP A 343 -13.37 18.83 -12.78
CA ASP A 343 -14.01 17.83 -13.66
C ASP A 343 -15.21 17.16 -12.98
N TYR A 344 -15.13 16.91 -11.67
CA TYR A 344 -16.19 16.29 -10.87
C TYR A 344 -17.05 17.28 -10.06
N GLY A 345 -16.88 18.59 -10.29
CA GLY A 345 -17.71 19.62 -9.66
C GLY A 345 -17.62 19.68 -8.13
N LEU A 346 -16.47 19.35 -7.54
CA LEU A 346 -16.25 19.44 -6.10
C LEU A 346 -16.33 20.90 -5.64
N LYS A 347 -17.03 21.12 -4.52
CA LYS A 347 -17.16 22.44 -3.91
C LYS A 347 -16.01 22.68 -2.94
N LEU A 348 -14.92 23.26 -3.44
CA LEU A 348 -13.74 23.60 -2.66
C LEU A 348 -13.70 25.12 -2.43
N PRO A 349 -14.13 25.65 -1.26
CA PRO A 349 -14.42 27.08 -1.09
C PRO A 349 -13.27 28.05 -1.41
N MET A 350 -12.03 27.59 -1.18
CA MET A 350 -10.82 28.40 -1.38
C MET A 350 -10.18 28.21 -2.76
N ILE A 351 -10.63 27.23 -3.55
CA ILE A 351 -10.05 26.87 -4.85
C ILE A 351 -11.04 27.30 -5.94
N LYS A 352 -10.59 28.23 -6.79
CA LYS A 352 -11.39 28.81 -7.89
C LYS A 352 -11.19 28.07 -9.21
#